data_AF-A0A959RSJ7-F1
#
_entry.id   AF-A0A959RSJ7-F1
#
_cell.length_a   1.000
_cell.length_b   1.000
_cell.length_c   1.000
_cell.angle_alpha   90.00
_cell.angle_beta   90.00
_cell.angle_gamma   90.00
#
_symmetry.space_group_name_H-M   'P 1'
#
loop_
_entity.id
_entity.type
_entity.pdbx_description
1 polymer ?
#
loop_
_entity_poly.entity_id
_entity_poly.type
_entity_poly.pdbx_seq_one_letter_code
_entity_poly.pdbx_strand_id
1 'polypeptide(L)'
;MGIGFNEAYVNEFLQKFKNNDNIILFKHNENDRKAWNILVKRGLIEYLGDDEFSLTLKGKQALKAGSWDKYLTQEQLKEEKREYKENLDLLISEFQVKSKFLPYIFSTIGLIISIASIIISTKSCKEQQVYKQEPKSELIKIKDSVLTSNQKMKVEPLDNLNNEEQLSKN
;
A
#
# COMPACT_ATOMS: atom_id res chain seq x y z
N MET A 1 5.86 38.43 -19.42
CA MET A 1 5.20 39.38 -18.51
C MET A 1 4.18 38.62 -17.68
N GLY A 2 4.56 38.19 -16.48
CA GLY A 2 3.61 37.55 -15.56
C GLY A 2 2.73 38.64 -14.96
N ILE A 3 1.42 38.60 -15.24
CA ILE A 3 0.46 39.34 -14.43
C ILE A 3 0.65 38.81 -13.01
N GLY A 4 1.15 39.65 -12.11
CA GLY A 4 1.43 39.29 -10.72
C GLY A 4 0.15 38.77 -10.09
N PHE A 5 0.02 37.44 -10.06
CA PHE A 5 -1.09 36.75 -9.46
C PHE A 5 -0.89 36.85 -7.95
N ASN A 6 -1.77 37.58 -7.26
CA ASN A 6 -1.70 37.65 -5.81
C ASN A 6 -2.28 36.35 -5.25
N GLU A 7 -1.40 35.37 -5.02
CA GLU A 7 -1.75 34.05 -4.50
C GLU A 7 -2.47 34.11 -3.16
N ALA A 8 -2.09 35.07 -2.30
CA ALA A 8 -2.74 35.29 -1.02
C ALA A 8 -4.22 35.64 -1.22
N TYR A 9 -4.52 36.49 -2.21
CA TYR A 9 -5.88 36.89 -2.54
C TYR A 9 -6.71 35.71 -3.06
N VAL A 10 -6.13 34.81 -3.85
CA VAL A 10 -6.84 33.62 -4.34
C VAL A 10 -7.09 32.60 -3.24
N ASN A 11 -6.11 32.40 -2.35
CA ASN A 11 -6.29 31.51 -1.20
C ASN A 11 -7.35 32.09 -0.23
N GLU A 12 -7.30 33.38 0.07
CA GLU A 12 -8.31 34.07 0.88
C GLU A 12 -9.71 33.90 0.26
N PHE A 13 -9.78 34.02 -1.07
CA PHE A 13 -11.03 33.85 -1.78
C PHE A 13 -11.57 32.41 -1.75
N LEU A 14 -10.71 31.40 -1.95
CA LEU A 14 -11.12 30.00 -1.83
C LEU A 14 -11.63 29.67 -0.42
N GLN A 15 -11.11 30.33 0.63
CA GLN A 15 -11.65 30.18 1.99
C GLN A 15 -13.09 30.70 2.11
N LYS A 16 -13.51 31.68 1.30
CA LYS A 16 -14.91 32.14 1.30
C LYS A 16 -15.88 31.03 0.86
N PHE A 17 -15.46 30.16 -0.06
CA PHE A 17 -16.27 29.00 -0.47
C PHE A 17 -16.33 27.90 0.60
N LYS A 18 -15.31 27.78 1.44
CA LYS A 18 -15.30 26.82 2.56
C LYS A 18 -16.43 27.09 3.55
N ASN A 19 -16.82 28.36 3.69
CA ASN A 19 -17.82 28.81 4.66
C ASN A 19 -19.24 28.91 4.09
N ASN A 20 -19.41 29.02 2.78
CA ASN A 20 -20.70 29.22 2.11
C ASN A 20 -20.95 28.11 1.08
N ASP A 21 -21.61 27.01 1.46
CA ASP A 21 -22.25 25.92 0.67
C ASP A 21 -21.77 25.63 -0.77
N ASN A 22 -20.52 25.93 -1.10
CA ASN A 22 -19.92 25.95 -2.45
C ASN A 22 -20.52 26.96 -3.45
N ILE A 23 -21.35 27.90 -3.02
CA ILE A 23 -21.98 28.92 -3.88
C ILE A 23 -21.73 30.30 -3.26
N ILE A 24 -21.26 31.25 -4.07
CA ILE A 24 -21.05 32.63 -3.64
C ILE A 24 -21.75 33.59 -4.61
N LEU A 25 -22.55 34.50 -4.04
CA LEU A 25 -23.14 35.65 -4.72
C LEU A 25 -22.19 36.83 -4.67
N PHE A 26 -21.98 37.52 -5.79
CA PHE A 26 -20.97 38.57 -5.89
C PHE A 26 -21.53 40.00 -5.91
N LYS A 27 -20.79 40.90 -5.24
CA LYS A 27 -20.90 42.36 -5.44
C LYS A 27 -19.78 42.82 -6.37
N HIS A 28 -20.11 43.68 -7.33
CA HIS A 28 -19.17 44.13 -8.36
C HIS A 28 -17.94 44.88 -7.79
N ASN A 29 -16.79 44.21 -7.80
CA ASN A 29 -15.46 44.81 -7.66
C ASN A 29 -14.58 44.40 -8.85
N GLU A 30 -13.78 45.31 -9.39
CA GLU A 30 -12.93 45.05 -10.56
C GLU A 30 -11.79 44.05 -10.29
N ASN A 31 -11.24 44.06 -9.07
CA ASN A 31 -10.17 43.14 -8.68
C ASN A 31 -10.68 41.69 -8.61
N ASP A 32 -11.87 41.52 -8.07
CA ASP A 32 -12.60 40.26 -7.98
C ASP A 32 -12.85 39.67 -9.38
N ARG A 33 -13.27 40.50 -10.35
CA ARG A 33 -13.48 40.05 -11.75
C ARG A 33 -12.22 39.46 -12.40
N LYS A 34 -11.05 40.06 -12.15
CA LYS A 34 -9.79 39.53 -12.68
C LYS A 34 -9.45 38.17 -12.09
N ALA A 35 -9.66 37.98 -10.78
CA ALA A 35 -9.48 36.69 -10.14
C ALA A 35 -10.46 35.64 -10.68
N TRP A 36 -11.73 36.00 -10.94
CA TRP A 36 -12.74 35.07 -11.48
C TRP A 36 -12.38 34.58 -12.85
N ASN A 37 -11.98 35.49 -13.73
CA ASN A 37 -11.55 35.10 -15.06
C ASN A 37 -10.40 34.11 -15.02
N ILE A 38 -9.50 34.21 -14.02
CA ILE A 38 -8.42 33.25 -13.85
C ILE A 38 -8.94 31.92 -13.30
N LEU A 39 -9.78 31.93 -12.26
CA LEU A 39 -10.34 30.72 -11.67
C LEU A 39 -11.24 29.95 -12.64
N VAL A 40 -12.03 30.65 -13.46
CA VAL A 40 -12.85 30.07 -14.54
C VAL A 40 -11.96 29.52 -15.64
N LYS A 41 -10.96 30.29 -16.14
CA LYS A 41 -10.02 29.79 -17.15
C LYS A 41 -9.26 28.55 -16.71
N ARG A 42 -8.98 28.44 -15.40
CA ARG A 42 -8.32 27.28 -14.80
C ARG A 42 -9.29 26.14 -14.48
N GLY A 43 -10.60 26.35 -14.68
CA GLY A 43 -11.64 25.35 -14.44
C GLY A 43 -11.80 25.00 -12.96
N LEU A 44 -11.58 25.96 -12.06
CA LEU A 44 -11.73 25.79 -10.61
C LEU A 44 -13.13 26.18 -10.15
N ILE A 45 -13.67 27.22 -10.76
CA ILE A 45 -15.06 27.64 -10.57
C ILE A 45 -15.77 27.60 -11.91
N GLU A 46 -17.07 27.36 -11.85
CA GLU A 46 -17.98 27.43 -12.99
C GLU A 46 -19.00 28.55 -12.74
N TYR A 47 -19.40 29.22 -13.81
CA TYR A 47 -20.43 30.26 -13.76
C TYR A 47 -21.81 29.61 -13.89
N LEU A 48 -22.71 29.90 -12.95
CA LEU A 48 -24.06 29.33 -12.93
C LEU A 48 -25.13 30.28 -13.52
N GLY A 49 -24.83 31.58 -13.63
CA GLY A 49 -25.81 32.62 -14.01
C GLY A 49 -25.98 33.65 -12.89
N ASP A 50 -26.58 34.81 -13.16
CA ASP A 50 -26.98 35.81 -12.14
C ASP A 50 -25.90 36.18 -11.09
N ASP A 51 -24.65 36.32 -11.54
CA ASP A 51 -23.47 36.57 -10.70
C ASP A 51 -23.20 35.47 -9.65
N GLU A 52 -23.69 34.24 -9.87
CA GLU A 52 -23.44 33.05 -9.09
C GLU A 52 -22.32 32.19 -9.69
N PHE A 53 -21.46 31.67 -8.81
CA PHE A 53 -20.39 30.75 -9.17
C PHE A 53 -20.38 29.55 -8.24
N SER A 54 -20.07 28.38 -8.80
CA SER A 54 -19.92 27.10 -8.10
C SER A 54 -18.49 26.60 -8.18
N LEU A 55 -18.05 25.85 -7.16
CA LEU A 55 -16.80 25.11 -7.20
C LEU A 55 -16.93 23.84 -8.05
N THR A 56 -16.09 23.75 -9.07
CA THR A 56 -15.88 22.51 -9.83
C THR A 56 -15.23 21.43 -8.96
N LEU A 57 -15.16 20.20 -9.46
CA LEU A 57 -14.42 19.12 -8.80
C LEU A 57 -12.95 19.48 -8.54
N LYS A 58 -12.29 20.16 -9.49
CA LYS A 58 -10.90 20.63 -9.35
C LYS A 58 -10.79 21.69 -8.26
N GLY A 59 -11.72 22.65 -8.23
CA GLY A 59 -11.78 23.66 -7.18
C GLY A 59 -11.97 23.05 -5.78
N LYS A 60 -12.83 22.03 -5.65
CA LYS A 60 -13.02 21.29 -4.40
C LYS A 60 -11.75 20.56 -3.96
N GLN A 61 -11.02 19.96 -4.89
CA GLN A 61 -9.74 19.30 -4.59
C GLN A 61 -8.66 20.31 -4.16
N ALA A 62 -8.59 21.45 -4.84
CA ALA A 62 -7.70 22.55 -4.47
C ALA A 62 -8.00 23.07 -3.06
N LEU A 63 -9.28 23.24 -2.73
CA LEU A 63 -9.72 23.65 -1.40
C LEU A 63 -9.36 22.62 -0.32
N LYS A 64 -9.50 21.32 -0.61
CA LYS A 64 -9.07 20.23 0.29
C LYS A 64 -7.56 20.19 0.50
N ALA A 65 -6.76 20.55 -0.51
CA ALA A 65 -5.31 20.63 -0.40
C ALA A 65 -4.83 21.80 0.50
N GLY A 66 -5.74 22.71 0.86
CA GLY A 66 -5.48 23.84 1.77
C GLY A 66 -4.79 25.03 1.11
N SER A 67 -4.17 24.84 -0.04
CA SER A 67 -3.75 25.93 -0.92
C SER A 67 -3.77 25.50 -2.39
N TRP A 68 -3.96 26.49 -3.26
CA TRP A 68 -3.92 26.29 -4.70
C TRP A 68 -2.56 25.76 -5.19
N ASP A 69 -1.48 26.34 -4.69
CA ASP A 69 -0.12 25.96 -5.04
C ASP A 69 0.20 24.50 -4.69
N LYS A 70 -0.26 24.05 -3.51
CA LYS A 70 -0.13 22.66 -3.10
C LYS A 70 -0.87 21.71 -4.05
N TYR A 71 -2.05 22.11 -4.51
CA TYR A 71 -2.80 21.30 -5.47
C TYR A 71 -2.10 21.22 -6.83
N LEU A 72 -1.60 22.34 -7.35
CA LEU A 72 -0.83 22.35 -8.60
C LEU A 72 0.43 21.50 -8.50
N THR A 73 1.17 21.61 -7.40
CA THR A 73 2.36 20.80 -7.15
C THR A 73 2.00 19.32 -7.08
N GLN A 74 0.89 18.96 -6.42
CA GLN A 74 0.42 17.59 -6.36
C GLN A 74 -0.04 17.04 -7.71
N GLU A 75 -0.70 17.85 -8.54
CA GLU A 75 -1.07 17.48 -9.91
C GLU A 75 0.17 17.24 -10.78
N GLN A 76 1.16 18.15 -10.72
CA GLN A 76 2.43 17.98 -11.43
C GLN A 76 3.13 16.69 -11.02
N LEU A 77 3.25 16.43 -9.72
CA LEU A 77 3.85 15.19 -9.22
C LEU A 77 3.06 13.93 -9.63
N LYS A 78 1.74 14.03 -9.78
CA LYS A 78 0.92 12.91 -10.28
C LYS A 78 1.15 12.67 -11.77
N GLU A 79 1.23 13.74 -12.56
CA GLU A 79 1.51 13.65 -14.00
C GLU A 79 2.91 13.07 -14.23
N GLU A 80 3.93 13.58 -13.53
CA GLU A 80 5.29 13.04 -13.59
C GLU A 80 5.36 11.56 -13.22
N LYS A 81 4.65 11.15 -12.15
CA LYS A 81 4.56 9.73 -11.77
C LYS A 81 3.87 8.89 -12.82
N ARG A 82 2.85 9.44 -13.47
CA ARG A 82 2.11 8.77 -14.54
C ARG A 82 3.00 8.59 -15.77
N GLU A 83 3.67 9.64 -16.23
CA GLU A 83 4.63 9.58 -17.33
C GLU A 83 5.77 8.59 -17.03
N TYR A 84 6.30 8.63 -15.81
CA TYR A 84 7.32 7.67 -15.37
C TYR A 84 6.81 6.23 -15.44
N LYS A 85 5.58 5.98 -14.96
CA LYS A 85 4.96 4.66 -15.03
C LYS A 85 4.74 4.21 -16.47
N GLU A 86 4.21 5.08 -17.33
CA GLU A 86 3.96 4.77 -18.74
C GLU A 86 5.27 4.41 -19.46
N ASN A 87 6.36 5.14 -19.16
CA ASN A 87 7.69 4.82 -19.67
C ASN A 87 8.20 3.45 -19.18
N LEU A 88 8.01 3.13 -17.89
CA LEU A 88 8.38 1.82 -17.35
C LEU A 88 7.57 0.69 -17.96
N ASP A 89 6.25 0.87 -18.12
CA ASP A 89 5.36 -0.12 -18.73
C ASP A 89 5.76 -0.38 -20.18
N LEU A 90 6.18 0.66 -20.91
CA LEU A 90 6.71 0.54 -22.27
C LEU A 90 8.02 -0.27 -22.30
N LEU A 91 8.97 0.05 -21.42
CA LEU A 91 10.24 -0.69 -21.32
C LEU A 91 10.02 -2.17 -20.96
N ILE A 92 9.09 -2.45 -20.04
CA ILE A 92 8.73 -3.82 -19.67
C ILE A 92 8.12 -4.55 -20.86
N SER A 93 7.20 -3.90 -21.59
CA SER A 93 6.58 -4.46 -22.79
C SER A 93 7.63 -4.81 -23.85
N GLU A 94 8.57 -3.90 -24.13
CA GLU A 94 9.68 -4.15 -25.04
C GLU A 94 10.57 -5.31 -24.58
N PHE A 95 10.89 -5.35 -23.28
CA PHE A 95 11.67 -6.43 -22.69
C PHE A 95 10.96 -7.78 -22.82
N GLN A 96 9.65 -7.84 -22.57
CA GLN A 96 8.85 -9.06 -22.72
C GLN A 96 8.81 -9.54 -24.17
N VAL A 97 8.65 -8.63 -25.14
CA VAL A 97 8.66 -8.96 -26.56
C VAL A 97 10.02 -9.51 -27.00
N LYS A 98 11.12 -8.94 -26.50
CA LYS A 98 12.49 -9.39 -26.82
C LYS A 98 12.87 -10.68 -26.10
N SER A 99 12.34 -10.88 -24.90
CA SER A 99 12.72 -11.96 -23.98
C SER A 99 11.73 -13.13 -23.98
N LYS A 100 11.00 -13.37 -25.08
CA LYS A 100 10.00 -14.44 -25.20
C LYS A 100 10.49 -15.82 -24.76
N PHE A 101 11.79 -16.09 -24.92
CA PHE A 101 12.41 -17.38 -24.57
C PHE A 101 13.00 -17.45 -23.16
N LEU A 102 13.14 -16.33 -22.44
CA LEU A 102 13.69 -16.33 -21.08
C LEU A 102 12.96 -17.29 -20.13
N PRO A 103 11.61 -17.33 -20.08
CA PRO A 103 10.89 -18.25 -19.20
C PRO A 103 11.23 -19.72 -19.48
N TYR A 104 11.42 -20.07 -20.76
CA TYR A 104 11.82 -21.40 -21.18
C TYR A 104 13.24 -21.73 -20.73
N ILE A 105 14.17 -20.77 -20.80
CA ILE A 105 15.55 -20.94 -20.30
C ILE A 105 15.56 -21.19 -18.78
N PHE A 106 14.80 -20.43 -18.00
CA PHE A 106 14.70 -20.67 -16.55
C PHE A 106 14.07 -22.03 -16.24
N SER A 107 13.04 -22.42 -16.99
CA SER A 107 12.38 -23.73 -16.83
C SER A 107 13.33 -24.89 -17.15
N THR A 108 14.11 -24.79 -18.24
CA THR A 108 15.07 -25.86 -18.61
C THR A 108 16.21 -25.97 -17.63
N ILE A 109 16.75 -24.86 -17.12
CA ILE A 109 17.78 -24.88 -16.06
C ILE A 109 17.23 -25.58 -14.81
N GLY A 110 16.02 -25.24 -14.38
CA GLY A 110 15.37 -25.90 -13.23
C GLY A 110 15.18 -27.40 -13.44
N LEU A 111 14.78 -27.81 -14.65
CA LEU A 111 14.63 -29.22 -15.03
C LEU A 111 15.98 -29.96 -14.97
N ILE A 112 17.04 -29.37 -15.52
CA ILE A 112 18.39 -29.95 -15.51
C ILE A 112 18.89 -30.16 -14.07
N ILE A 113 18.71 -29.16 -13.20
CA ILE A 113 19.09 -29.24 -11.79
C ILE A 113 18.31 -30.37 -11.09
N SER A 114 16.99 -30.47 -11.34
CA SER A 114 16.15 -31.52 -10.77
C SER A 114 16.61 -32.92 -11.19
N ILE A 115 16.87 -33.13 -12.49
CA ILE A 115 17.37 -34.42 -13.01
C ILE A 115 18.75 -34.74 -12.43
N ALA A 116 19.67 -33.76 -12.38
CA ALA A 116 20.99 -33.94 -11.81
C ALA A 116 20.92 -34.34 -10.32
N SER A 117 20.03 -33.72 -9.54
CA SER A 117 19.80 -34.06 -8.14
C SER A 117 19.32 -35.50 -7.97
N ILE A 118 18.36 -35.96 -8.79
CA ILE A 118 17.87 -37.34 -8.76
C ILE A 118 18.99 -38.34 -9.09
N ILE A 119 19.83 -38.04 -10.09
CA ILE A 119 20.97 -38.91 -10.47
C ILE A 119 22.00 -39.00 -9.34
N ILE A 120 22.31 -37.87 -8.69
CA ILE A 120 23.25 -37.84 -7.55
C ILE A 120 22.67 -38.63 -6.38
N SER A 121 21.41 -38.39 -6.00
CA SER A 121 20.75 -39.11 -4.90
C SER A 121 20.65 -40.61 -5.16
N THR A 122 20.40 -41.05 -6.39
CA THR A 122 20.34 -42.48 -6.74
C THR A 122 21.71 -43.15 -6.76
N LYS A 123 22.79 -42.43 -7.10
CA LYS A 123 24.17 -42.93 -6.98
C LYS A 123 24.60 -43.06 -5.51
N SER A 124 24.30 -42.08 -4.66
CA SER A 124 24.58 -42.15 -3.22
C SER A 124 23.73 -43.21 -2.50
N CYS A 125 22.55 -43.56 -3.01
CA CYS A 125 21.72 -44.62 -2.45
C CYS A 125 22.33 -46.03 -2.61
N LYS A 126 23.20 -46.24 -3.62
CA LYS A 126 23.93 -47.52 -3.78
C LYS A 126 25.11 -47.68 -2.81
N GLU A 127 25.68 -46.59 -2.31
CA GLU A 127 26.75 -46.63 -1.30
C GLU A 127 26.23 -46.63 0.15
N GLN A 128 25.02 -46.12 0.40
CA GLN A 128 24.47 -46.05 1.76
C GLN A 128 23.76 -47.32 2.26
N GLN A 129 23.66 -48.39 1.46
CA GLN A 129 23.14 -49.68 1.96
C GLN A 129 24.19 -50.55 2.67
N VAL A 130 25.49 -50.18 2.66
CA VAL A 130 26.56 -50.94 3.32
C VAL A 130 26.85 -50.46 4.75
N TYR A 131 26.25 -49.34 5.19
CA TYR A 131 26.39 -48.84 6.57
C TYR A 131 25.04 -48.69 7.28
N LYS A 132 24.16 -49.70 7.15
CA LYS A 132 23.23 -50.01 8.25
C LYS A 132 23.99 -50.84 9.27
N GLN A 133 24.70 -50.15 10.17
CA GLN A 133 25.10 -50.74 11.44
C GLN A 133 23.86 -51.37 12.08
N GLU A 134 23.99 -52.65 12.44
CA GLU A 134 23.09 -53.33 13.36
C GLU A 134 22.83 -52.44 14.59
N PRO A 135 21.58 -52.22 15.02
CA PRO A 135 21.34 -51.85 16.40
C PRO A 135 21.65 -53.09 17.24
N LYS A 136 22.90 -53.19 17.71
CA LYS A 136 23.28 -54.06 18.83
C LYS A 136 22.35 -53.74 20.00
N SER A 137 21.39 -54.63 20.23
CA SER A 137 20.94 -55.07 21.54
C SER A 137 21.04 -54.06 22.70
N GLU A 138 20.14 -53.07 22.78
CA GLU A 138 19.83 -52.36 24.03
C GLU A 138 18.31 -52.29 24.28
N LEU A 139 17.58 -53.29 23.81
CA LEU A 139 16.14 -53.43 24.03
C LEU A 139 15.82 -54.30 25.26
N ILE A 140 16.63 -54.24 26.32
CA ILE A 140 16.31 -54.88 27.61
C ILE A 140 16.99 -54.07 28.73
N LYS A 141 16.34 -53.00 29.23
CA LYS A 141 16.48 -52.52 30.64
C LYS A 141 15.71 -51.24 31.03
N ILE A 142 14.86 -50.66 30.17
CA ILE A 142 14.08 -49.45 30.54
C ILE A 142 12.57 -49.66 30.32
N LYS A 143 12.03 -50.86 30.59
CA LYS A 143 10.58 -51.09 30.51
C LYS A 143 9.91 -51.49 31.83
N ASP A 144 10.68 -51.76 32.88
CA ASP A 144 10.13 -52.20 34.18
C ASP A 144 10.21 -51.14 35.29
N SER A 145 10.59 -49.90 34.97
CA SER A 145 10.64 -48.82 35.98
C SER A 145 9.40 -47.90 36.00
N VAL A 146 8.37 -48.18 35.19
CA VAL A 146 7.15 -47.33 35.08
C VAL A 146 5.94 -47.97 35.79
N LEU A 147 6.12 -49.13 36.44
CA LEU A 147 4.98 -49.90 36.99
C LEU A 147 4.79 -49.83 38.50
N THR A 148 5.63 -49.11 39.24
CA THR A 148 5.42 -48.94 40.68
C THR A 148 5.96 -47.60 41.19
N SER A 149 5.14 -46.56 41.17
CA SER A 149 5.13 -45.59 42.27
C SER A 149 3.87 -44.72 42.19
N ASN A 150 2.96 -45.00 43.12
CA ASN A 150 1.80 -44.23 43.50
C ASN A 150 2.05 -42.72 43.53
N GLN A 151 1.04 -41.91 43.23
CA GLN A 151 0.28 -41.20 44.28
C GLN A 151 -0.93 -40.43 43.74
N LYS A 152 -2.08 -40.72 44.33
CA LYS A 152 -3.28 -39.87 44.36
C LYS A 152 -2.88 -38.44 44.77
N MET A 153 -3.29 -37.44 44.01
CA MET A 153 -3.63 -36.15 44.60
C MET A 153 -4.78 -35.49 43.84
N LYS A 154 -5.66 -34.90 44.64
CA LYS A 154 -7.01 -34.46 44.40
C LYS A 154 -7.04 -33.23 43.48
N VAL A 155 -7.94 -33.19 42.51
CA VAL A 155 -8.22 -32.03 41.67
C VAL A 155 -9.17 -31.10 42.43
N GLU A 156 -8.76 -29.86 42.67
CA GLU A 156 -9.67 -28.73 42.94
C GLU A 156 -9.68 -27.82 41.71
N PRO A 157 -10.85 -27.37 41.21
CA PRO A 157 -10.93 -26.38 40.16
C PRO A 157 -10.93 -24.99 40.79
N LEU A 158 -10.06 -24.10 40.32
CA LEU A 158 -10.27 -22.66 40.52
C LEU A 158 -10.33 -21.94 39.19
N ASP A 159 -11.48 -21.29 39.06
CA ASP A 159 -11.96 -20.50 37.95
C ASP A 159 -11.06 -19.33 37.55
N ASN A 160 -11.09 -19.09 36.24
CA ASN A 160 -10.90 -17.81 35.57
C ASN A 160 -11.13 -16.57 36.45
N LEU A 161 -10.08 -15.79 36.63
CA LEU A 161 -10.14 -14.38 37.00
C LEU A 161 -9.02 -13.65 36.27
N ASN A 162 -9.39 -12.91 35.23
CA ASN A 162 -9.03 -11.49 35.07
C ASN A 162 -9.41 -11.01 33.66
N ASN A 163 -10.66 -10.58 33.55
CA ASN A 163 -11.04 -9.49 32.67
C ASN A 163 -11.38 -8.28 33.55
N GLU A 164 -11.08 -7.09 33.01
CA GLU A 164 -11.54 -5.76 33.40
C GLU A 164 -10.73 -4.99 34.47
N GLU A 165 -9.64 -4.37 33.98
CA GLU A 165 -9.43 -2.94 34.23
C GLU A 165 -10.68 -2.15 33.85
N GLN A 166 -11.28 -1.37 34.76
CA GLN A 166 -11.90 -0.06 34.49
C GLN A 166 -12.08 0.77 35.78
N LEU A 167 -11.64 2.03 35.71
CA LEU A 167 -11.93 3.20 36.57
C LEU A 167 -11.51 3.10 38.06
N SER A 168 -10.49 3.78 38.59
CA SER A 168 -10.06 5.19 38.48
C SER A 168 -11.16 6.23 38.76
N LYS A 169 -10.98 6.92 39.91
CA LYS A 169 -11.58 8.18 40.39
C LYS A 169 -12.88 8.08 41.19
N ASN A 170 -12.74 8.05 42.51
CA ASN A 170 -12.85 9.25 43.36
C ASN A 170 -12.05 9.07 44.66
#